data_AF-A0A354EMX4-F1
#
_entry.id   AF-A0A354EMX4-F1
#
_cell.length_a   1.000
_cell.length_b   1.000
_cell.length_c   1.000
_cell.angle_alpha   90.00
_cell.angle_beta   90.00
_cell.angle_gamma   90.00
#
_symmetry.space_group_name_H-M   'P 1'
#
loop_
_entity.id
_entity.type
_entity.pdbx_description
1 polymer ?
#
loop_
_entity_poly.entity_id
_entity_poly.type
_entity_poly.pdbx_seq_one_letter_code
_entity_poly.pdbx_strand_id
1 'polypeptide(L)'
;MSEDHPRDRFDLVPDAAAEAAFLDAWERGRLHHAWLLCGVEGVGKATFAYRAARRLLGAAADPARGPLGARRDDSVSRLISAQA
;
A
#
# COMPACT_ATOMS: atom_id res chain seq x y z
N MET A 1 10.09 -1.26 17.74
CA MET A 1 9.42 -1.51 16.44
C MET A 1 9.94 -0.45 15.50
N SER A 2 10.87 -0.80 14.62
CA SER A 2 11.55 0.18 13.77
C SER A 2 10.54 0.66 12.70
N GLU A 3 10.11 1.92 12.78
CA GLU A 3 9.29 2.59 11.75
C GLU A 3 10.06 2.84 10.43
N ASP A 4 11.22 2.19 10.26
CA ASP A 4 12.10 2.33 9.10
C ASP A 4 11.76 1.33 8.00
N HIS A 5 11.17 0.17 8.32
CA HIS A 5 10.85 -0.81 7.28
C HIS A 5 9.66 -0.35 6.43
N PRO A 6 9.68 -0.53 5.08
CA PRO A 6 8.57 -0.16 4.21
C PRO A 6 7.21 -0.77 4.58
N ARG A 7 7.24 -1.93 5.26
CA ARG A 7 6.06 -2.63 5.77
C ARG A 7 5.46 -2.01 7.04
N ASP A 8 6.13 -1.10 7.71
CA ASP A 8 5.63 -0.43 8.93
C ASP A 8 5.17 1.01 8.66
N ARG A 9 5.36 1.49 7.41
CA ARG A 9 4.90 2.79 6.89
C ARG A 9 3.47 2.68 6.33
N PHE A 10 2.61 3.65 6.67
CA PHE A 10 1.20 3.70 6.22
C PHE A 10 0.82 5.02 5.55
N ASP A 11 1.71 5.99 5.60
CA ASP A 11 1.46 7.43 5.47
C ASP A 11 2.24 8.05 4.31
N LEU A 12 3.17 7.30 3.70
CA LEU A 12 4.04 7.80 2.64
C LEU A 12 3.79 7.03 1.33
N VAL A 13 3.36 7.72 0.27
CA VAL A 13 3.87 7.53 -1.11
C VAL A 13 3.74 8.90 -1.84
N PRO A 14 4.75 9.35 -2.61
CA PRO A 14 4.76 10.69 -3.22
C PRO A 14 3.73 10.91 -4.34
N ASP A 15 3.19 9.84 -4.92
CA ASP A 15 2.37 9.88 -6.14
C ASP A 15 0.94 9.38 -5.88
N ALA A 16 0.04 10.31 -5.58
CA ALA A 16 -1.38 10.02 -5.39
C ALA A 16 -2.06 9.52 -6.69
N ALA A 17 -1.54 9.87 -7.87
CA ALA A 17 -2.09 9.40 -9.14
C ALA A 17 -1.80 7.91 -9.35
N ALA A 18 -0.62 7.43 -8.95
CA ALA A 18 -0.31 6.01 -8.96
C ALA A 18 -1.23 5.20 -8.03
N GLU A 19 -1.53 5.70 -6.83
CA GLU A 19 -2.47 5.05 -5.92
C GLU A 19 -3.89 5.01 -6.49
N ALA A 20 -4.36 6.12 -7.06
CA ALA A 20 -5.67 6.20 -7.70
C ALA A 20 -5.77 5.26 -8.91
N ALA A 21 -4.74 5.18 -9.76
CA ALA A 21 -4.71 4.28 -10.91
C ALA A 21 -4.79 2.80 -10.49
N PHE A 22 -4.10 2.44 -9.40
CA PHE A 22 -4.17 1.09 -8.85
C PHE A 22 -5.56 0.76 -8.32
N LEU A 23 -6.15 1.65 -7.53
CA LEU A 23 -7.51 1.47 -7.00
C LEU A 23 -8.55 1.40 -8.12
N ASP A 24 -8.48 2.27 -9.12
CA ASP A 24 -9.39 2.26 -10.26
C ASP A 24 -9.33 0.91 -11.00
N ALA A 25 -8.12 0.39 -11.24
CA ALA A 25 -7.95 -0.93 -11.86
C ALA A 25 -8.54 -2.05 -10.99
N TRP A 26 -8.35 -1.99 -9.67
CA TRP A 26 -8.86 -2.98 -8.73
C TRP A 26 -10.39 -2.96 -8.61
N GLU A 27 -10.98 -1.79 -8.37
CA GLU A 27 -12.42 -1.59 -8.20
C GLU A 27 -13.22 -1.94 -9.45
N ARG A 28 -12.63 -1.74 -10.64
CA ARG A 28 -13.25 -2.11 -11.92
C ARG A 28 -13.03 -3.57 -12.31
N GLY A 29 -12.38 -4.38 -11.47
CA GLY A 29 -12.10 -5.79 -11.76
C GLY A 29 -11.12 -6.01 -12.91
N ARG A 30 -10.24 -5.03 -13.20
CA ARG A 30 -9.25 -5.08 -14.29
C ARG A 30 -7.82 -5.01 -13.79
N LEU A 31 -7.57 -5.52 -12.58
CA LEU A 31 -6.23 -5.52 -12.03
C LEU A 31 -5.34 -6.49 -12.83
N HIS A 32 -4.27 -5.98 -13.43
CA HIS A 32 -3.30 -6.79 -14.13
C HIS A 32 -2.63 -7.81 -13.17
N HIS A 33 -2.23 -8.96 -13.72
CA HIS A 33 -1.59 -10.04 -12.97
C HIS A 33 -0.26 -9.63 -12.30
N ALA A 34 0.36 -8.54 -12.77
CA ALA A 34 1.56 -7.96 -12.18
C ALA A 34 1.56 -6.43 -12.35
N TRP A 35 2.21 -5.74 -11.41
CA TRP A 35 2.47 -4.30 -11.45
C TRP A 35 3.98 -4.06 -11.33
N LEU A 36 4.56 -3.37 -12.31
CA LEU A 36 5.97 -2.99 -12.29
C LEU A 36 6.11 -1.57 -11.73
N LEU A 37 6.79 -1.45 -10.59
CA LEU A 37 7.05 -0.16 -9.94
C LEU A 37 8.43 0.36 -10.36
N CYS A 38 8.45 1.50 -11.06
CA CYS A 38 9.66 2.11 -11.60
C CYS A 38 10.01 3.41 -10.86
N GLY A 39 11.29 3.80 -10.89
CA GLY A 39 11.78 5.06 -10.33
C GLY A 39 13.07 4.90 -9.52
N VAL A 40 13.65 6.04 -9.12
CA VAL A 40 14.91 6.09 -8.36
C VAL A 40 14.82 5.36 -7.03
N GLU A 41 15.97 4.96 -6.48
CA GLU A 41 16.06 4.42 -5.13
C GLU A 41 15.49 5.40 -4.10
N GLY A 42 14.82 4.90 -3.06
CA GLY A 42 14.24 5.73 -2.01
C GLY A 42 12.89 6.40 -2.31
N VAL A 43 12.38 6.34 -3.55
CA VAL A 43 11.10 6.98 -3.94
C VAL A 43 9.83 6.37 -3.28
N GLY A 44 9.97 5.29 -2.51
CA GLY A 44 8.85 4.66 -1.80
C GLY A 44 8.15 3.51 -2.54
N LYS A 45 8.77 2.91 -3.56
CA LYS A 45 8.23 1.77 -4.32
C LYS A 45 7.79 0.60 -3.42
N ALA A 46 8.63 0.21 -2.46
CA ALA A 46 8.30 -0.88 -1.54
C ALA A 46 7.12 -0.51 -0.62
N THR A 47 7.07 0.73 -0.14
CA THR A 47 5.96 1.21 0.68
C THR A 47 4.65 1.21 -0.09
N PHE A 48 4.67 1.63 -1.36
CA PHE A 48 3.51 1.51 -2.26
C PHE A 48 3.02 0.07 -2.35
N ALA A 49 3.93 -0.88 -2.61
CA ALA A 49 3.58 -2.30 -2.73
C ALA A 49 2.91 -2.84 -1.46
N TYR A 50 3.43 -2.51 -0.26
CA TYR A 50 2.79 -2.92 0.99
C TYR A 50 1.44 -2.24 1.25
N ARG A 51 1.26 -0.97 0.86
CA ARG A 51 -0.04 -0.28 0.99
C ARG A 51 -1.08 -0.89 0.04
N ALA A 52 -0.70 -1.16 -1.21
CA ALA A 52 -1.53 -1.89 -2.16
C ALA A 52 -1.91 -3.29 -1.66
N ALA A 53 -0.94 -4.06 -1.17
CA ALA A 53 -1.16 -5.41 -0.65
C ALA A 53 -2.14 -5.45 0.53
N ARG A 54 -2.05 -4.50 1.48
CA ARG A 54 -3.02 -4.40 2.59
C ARG A 54 -4.44 -4.25 2.08
N ARG A 55 -4.65 -3.32 1.13
CA ARG A 55 -5.97 -3.07 0.55
C ARG A 55 -6.48 -4.31 -0.18
N LEU A 56 -5.66 -4.90 -1.05
CA LEU A 56 -6.01 -6.14 -1.78
C LEU A 56 -6.39 -7.30 -0.85
N LEU A 57 -5.71 -7.43 0.29
CA LEU A 57 -5.97 -8.48 1.28
C LEU A 57 -7.14 -8.17 2.22
N GLY A 58 -7.84 -7.05 2.02
CA GLY A 58 -9.07 -6.71 2.72
C GLY A 58 -8.91 -5.85 3.97
N ALA A 59 -7.74 -5.25 4.20
CA ALA A 59 -7.57 -4.31 5.31
C ALA A 59 -8.56 -3.15 5.19
N ALA A 60 -9.21 -2.78 6.30
CA ALA A 60 -10.15 -1.65 6.33
C ALA A 60 -9.48 -0.34 5.85
N ALA A 61 -10.20 0.40 5.01
CA ALA A 61 -9.71 1.67 4.46
C ALA A 61 -9.51 2.72 5.56
N ASP A 62 -8.49 3.55 5.39
CA ASP A 62 -8.23 4.73 6.22
C ASP A 62 -7.99 5.94 5.30
N PRO A 63 -9.05 6.69 4.93
CA PRO A 63 -8.96 7.82 4.00
C PRO A 63 -8.02 8.93 4.47
N ALA A 64 -7.73 9.02 5.78
CA ALA A 64 -6.78 9.99 6.32
C ALA A 64 -5.33 9.73 5.86
N ARG A 65 -5.08 8.56 5.25
CA ARG A 65 -3.77 8.12 4.75
C ARG A 65 -3.73 7.95 3.23
N GLY A 66 -4.60 8.68 2.52
CA GLY A 66 -4.66 8.67 1.06
C GLY A 66 -5.44 7.49 0.49
N PRO A 67 -5.49 7.37 -0.85
CA PRO A 67 -6.33 6.39 -1.52
C PRO A 67 -6.04 4.93 -1.08
N LEU A 68 -4.77 4.53 -1.01
CA LEU A 68 -4.39 3.19 -0.51
C LEU A 68 -4.22 3.13 1.01
N GLY A 69 -4.75 4.13 1.73
CA GLY A 69 -4.71 4.19 3.18
C GLY A 69 -5.43 3.00 3.82
N ALA A 70 -4.75 2.34 4.76
CA ALA A 70 -5.29 1.22 5.51
C ALA A 70 -5.15 1.46 7.01
N ARG A 71 -6.11 0.96 7.78
CA ARG A 71 -6.12 1.00 9.23
C ARG A 71 -4.93 0.24 9.81
N ARG A 72 -4.20 0.85 10.75
CA ARG A 72 -3.00 0.26 11.39
C ARG A 72 -3.36 -0.92 12.31
N ASP A 73 -4.53 -0.86 12.94
CA ASP A 73 -5.04 -1.83 13.91
C ASP A 73 -5.72 -3.06 13.27
N ASP A 74 -5.99 -3.00 11.96
CA ASP A 74 -6.56 -4.08 11.18
C ASP A 74 -5.70 -5.36 11.24
N SER A 75 -6.34 -6.53 11.25
CA SER A 75 -5.65 -7.82 11.34
C SER A 75 -4.69 -8.05 10.16
N VAL A 76 -5.08 -7.69 8.95
CA VAL A 76 -4.24 -7.79 7.73
C VAL A 76 -3.01 -6.90 7.87
N SER A 77 -3.22 -5.65 8.30
CA SER A 77 -2.13 -4.69 8.53
C SER A 77 -1.13 -5.19 9.58
N ARG A 78 -1.62 -5.79 10.67
CA ARG A 78 -0.77 -6.38 11.71
C ARG A 78 0.01 -7.59 11.21
N LEU A 79 -0.62 -8.48 10.44
CA LEU A 79 0.03 -9.67 9.88
C LEU A 79 1.15 -9.30 8.89
N ILE A 80 0.91 -8.34 8.00
CA ILE A 80 1.94 -7.82 7.08
C ILE A 80 3.13 -7.24 7.84
N SER A 81 2.85 -6.48 8.91
CA SER A 81 3.89 -5.83 9.72
C SER A 81 4.73 -6.86 10.51
N ALA A 82 4.13 -8.02 10.84
CA ALA A 82 4.73 -9.08 11.64
C ALA A 82 5.57 -10.11 10.87
N GLN A 83 5.55 -10.13 9.53
CA GLN A 83 6.48 -10.97 8.77
C GLN A 83 7.92 -10.59 9.13
N ALA A 84 8.85 -11.55 9.21
CA ALA A 84 10.28 -11.29 9.46
C ALA A 84 11.00 -10.98 8.15
#